data_AF-A0A7G2FFM6-F1
#
_entry.id   AF-A0A7G2FFM6-F1
#
_cell.length_a   1.000
_cell.length_b   1.000
_cell.length_c   1.000
_cell.angle_alpha   90.00
_cell.angle_beta   90.00
_cell.angle_gamma   90.00
#
_symmetry.space_group_name_H-M   'P 1'
#
loop_
_entity.id
_entity.type
_entity.pdbx_description
1 polymer ?
#
loop_
_entity_poly.entity_id
_entity_poly.type
_entity_poly.pdbx_seq_one_letter_code
_entity_poly.pdbx_strand_id
1 'polypeptide(L)'
;MGAASSSIVRSEPFAGKLCGLEDVPENCITAMFMYMEPPEICLLARVNKSFHRASRSDAVWEDKLPSNYKFLVRRILEDQQQVGVKDKLIYRKKEIYARLCRPNLFDAGTKEAWLDKRSGKVFGSITYLRQIWWLEAVGKIRFEFAPGKYSLLFKIQLGKPIRKCGRKTCSLDQVHGWDIKPVRFQLSTSDGQCAMSERHLDESGRWVYHHAGDFVVENQNSPVWVKFSMLQIDCTHTKGGLCLDCVIICPFEYRGKYKYSD
;
A
#
# COMPACT_ATOMS: atom_id res chain seq x y z
N MET A 1 -79.35 -17.92 34.40
CA MET A 1 -78.14 -17.10 34.10
C MET A 1 -76.94 -18.02 34.14
N GLY A 2 -76.51 -18.54 32.99
CA GLY A 2 -75.28 -19.33 32.87
C GLY A 2 -74.12 -18.41 32.48
N ALA A 3 -73.06 -18.36 33.29
CA ALA A 3 -71.84 -17.63 32.96
C ALA A 3 -70.95 -18.52 32.10
N ALA A 4 -70.77 -18.13 30.83
CA ALA A 4 -69.84 -18.76 29.92
C ALA A 4 -68.40 -18.44 30.36
N SER A 5 -67.60 -19.48 30.62
CA SER A 5 -66.14 -19.36 30.74
C SER A 5 -65.55 -19.13 29.35
N SER A 6 -65.09 -17.92 29.07
CA SER A 6 -64.25 -17.64 27.90
C SER A 6 -62.78 -17.84 28.27
N SER A 7 -62.23 -18.97 27.82
CA SER A 7 -60.79 -19.22 27.83
C SER A 7 -60.12 -18.27 26.84
N ILE A 8 -59.52 -17.18 27.35
CA ILE A 8 -58.57 -16.39 26.57
C ILE A 8 -57.31 -17.23 26.38
N VAL A 9 -57.12 -17.61 25.13
CA VAL A 9 -55.92 -18.22 24.56
C VAL A 9 -54.71 -17.38 24.99
N ARG A 10 -53.75 -18.02 25.66
CA ARG A 10 -52.40 -17.46 25.83
C ARG A 10 -51.81 -17.30 24.43
N SER A 11 -51.72 -16.07 23.94
CA SER A 11 -50.86 -15.74 22.83
C SER A 11 -49.41 -15.89 23.31
N GLU A 12 -48.74 -16.94 22.83
CA GLU A 12 -47.29 -16.96 22.86
C GLU A 12 -46.79 -15.78 22.02
N PRO A 13 -45.90 -14.92 22.54
CA PRO A 13 -45.19 -14.03 21.66
C PRO A 13 -44.24 -14.90 20.85
N PHE A 14 -44.46 -14.98 19.54
CA PHE A 14 -43.40 -15.25 18.57
C PHE A 14 -42.36 -14.12 18.69
N ALA A 15 -41.59 -14.14 19.77
CA ALA A 15 -40.30 -13.48 19.84
C ALA A 15 -39.41 -14.27 18.89
N GLY A 16 -39.51 -13.97 17.59
CA GLY A 16 -38.53 -14.42 16.62
C GLY A 16 -37.16 -14.11 17.22
N LYS A 17 -36.39 -15.15 17.51
CA LYS A 17 -35.03 -15.03 18.06
C LYS A 17 -34.30 -14.04 17.15
N LEU A 18 -34.12 -12.81 17.63
CA LEU A 18 -33.36 -11.80 16.89
C LEU A 18 -31.98 -12.41 16.73
N CYS A 19 -31.60 -12.75 15.51
CA CYS A 19 -30.25 -13.21 15.22
C CYS A 19 -29.31 -12.09 15.64
N GLY A 20 -28.66 -12.28 16.79
CA GLY A 20 -27.73 -11.31 17.30
C GLY A 20 -26.55 -11.21 16.36
N LEU A 21 -25.79 -10.13 16.46
CA LEU A 21 -24.49 -10.04 15.78
C LEU A 21 -23.54 -11.20 16.16
N GLU A 22 -23.82 -11.88 17.28
CA GLU A 22 -23.13 -13.08 17.74
C GLU A 22 -23.46 -14.33 16.92
N ASP A 23 -24.63 -14.39 16.27
CA ASP A 23 -25.07 -15.50 15.41
C ASP A 23 -24.48 -15.40 13.98
N VAL A 24 -23.78 -14.31 13.66
CA VAL A 24 -23.12 -14.12 12.36
C VAL A 24 -21.84 -14.97 12.29
N PRO A 25 -21.68 -15.82 11.26
CA PRO A 25 -20.46 -16.59 11.06
C PRO A 25 -19.19 -15.73 10.94
N GLU A 26 -18.08 -16.19 11.55
CA GLU A 26 -16.81 -15.46 11.59
C GLU A 26 -16.23 -15.18 10.20
N ASN A 27 -16.46 -16.08 9.23
CA ASN A 27 -16.04 -15.89 7.84
C ASN A 27 -16.76 -14.71 7.17
N CYS A 28 -18.04 -14.48 7.46
CA CYS A 28 -18.78 -13.32 6.94
C CYS A 28 -18.20 -12.01 7.49
N ILE A 29 -17.89 -11.99 8.79
CA ILE A 29 -17.27 -10.82 9.45
C ILE A 29 -15.85 -10.58 8.91
N THR A 30 -15.09 -11.65 8.69
CA THR A 30 -13.75 -11.60 8.10
C THR A 30 -13.78 -10.99 6.69
N ALA A 31 -14.72 -11.41 5.85
CA ALA A 31 -14.91 -10.84 4.52
C ALA A 31 -15.27 -9.35 4.58
N MET A 32 -16.11 -8.94 5.55
CA MET A 32 -16.41 -7.53 5.78
C MET A 32 -15.15 -6.73 6.17
N PHE A 33 -14.31 -7.27 7.06
CA PHE A 33 -13.05 -6.62 7.48
C PHE A 33 -12.06 -6.45 6.33
N MET A 34 -12.07 -7.30 5.30
CA MET A 34 -11.25 -7.09 4.10
C MET A 34 -11.57 -5.76 3.38
N TYR A 35 -12.74 -5.16 3.59
CA TYR A 35 -13.10 -3.86 2.99
C TYR A 35 -12.94 -2.66 3.93
N MET A 36 -12.48 -2.88 5.17
CA MET A 36 -12.33 -1.83 6.20
C MET A 36 -10.88 -1.40 6.40
N GLU A 37 -10.69 -0.20 6.97
CA GLU A 37 -9.38 0.26 7.40
C GLU A 37 -8.96 -0.44 8.72
N PRO A 38 -7.66 -0.72 8.92
CA PRO A 38 -7.15 -1.35 10.14
C PRO A 38 -7.57 -0.67 11.45
N PRO A 39 -7.66 0.67 11.56
CA PRO A 39 -8.20 1.31 12.76
C PRO A 39 -9.69 1.00 13.01
N GLU A 40 -10.50 0.90 11.96
CA GLU A 40 -11.93 0.56 12.04
C GLU A 40 -12.12 -0.88 12.52
N ILE A 41 -11.32 -1.82 11.98
CA ILE A 41 -11.30 -3.22 12.42
C ILE A 41 -10.97 -3.30 13.92
N CYS A 42 -9.95 -2.57 14.37
CA CYS A 42 -9.57 -2.53 15.78
C CYS A 42 -10.65 -1.91 16.68
N LEU A 43 -11.40 -0.92 16.17
CA LEU A 43 -12.52 -0.33 16.89
C LEU A 43 -13.68 -1.32 17.02
N LEU A 44 -14.07 -1.97 15.91
CA LEU A 44 -15.13 -2.97 15.88
C LEU A 44 -14.79 -4.21 16.72
N ALA A 45 -13.51 -4.59 16.78
CA ALA A 45 -13.05 -5.67 17.65
C ALA A 45 -13.31 -5.43 19.15
N ARG A 46 -13.61 -4.19 19.56
CA ARG A 46 -13.91 -3.84 20.96
C ARG A 46 -15.41 -3.88 21.28
N VAL A 47 -16.28 -3.89 20.28
CA VAL A 47 -17.73 -3.77 20.50
C VAL A 47 -18.45 -5.12 20.62
N ASN A 48 -17.88 -6.20 20.10
CA ASN A 48 -18.53 -7.52 20.05
C ASN A 48 -17.50 -8.67 20.07
N LYS A 49 -17.83 -9.80 20.70
CA LYS A 49 -16.96 -10.98 20.80
C LYS A 49 -16.67 -11.65 19.45
N SER A 50 -17.67 -11.78 18.58
CA SER A 50 -17.51 -12.30 17.22
C SER A 50 -16.63 -11.38 16.36
N PHE A 51 -16.80 -10.05 16.49
CA PHE A 51 -15.88 -9.08 15.85
C PHE A 51 -14.46 -9.17 16.42
N HIS A 52 -14.32 -9.35 17.73
CA HIS A 52 -13.02 -9.55 18.36
C HIS A 52 -12.30 -10.78 17.79
N ARG A 53 -13.00 -11.93 17.69
CA ARG A 53 -12.47 -13.18 17.13
C ARG A 53 -12.08 -13.02 15.66
N ALA A 54 -13.00 -12.54 14.82
CA ALA A 54 -12.74 -12.30 13.40
C ALA A 54 -11.54 -11.36 13.17
N SER A 55 -11.35 -10.35 14.03
CA SER A 55 -10.25 -9.39 13.92
C SER A 55 -8.87 -10.00 14.15
N ARG A 56 -8.78 -11.23 14.66
CA ARG A 56 -7.53 -11.96 14.89
C ARG A 56 -7.18 -12.90 13.75
N SER A 57 -8.06 -13.04 12.75
CA SER A 57 -7.85 -13.90 11.59
C SER A 57 -6.69 -13.39 10.73
N ASP A 58 -5.75 -14.28 10.41
CA ASP A 58 -4.62 -13.96 9.53
C ASP A 58 -5.06 -13.61 8.10
N ALA A 59 -6.24 -14.06 7.65
CA ALA A 59 -6.76 -13.69 6.34
C ALA A 59 -7.02 -12.18 6.24
N VAL A 60 -7.52 -11.56 7.32
CA VAL A 60 -7.75 -10.10 7.38
C VAL A 60 -6.43 -9.37 7.23
N TRP A 61 -5.43 -9.75 8.02
CA TRP A 61 -4.17 -9.00 8.08
C TRP A 61 -3.21 -9.31 6.93
N GLU A 62 -3.34 -10.45 6.24
CA GLU A 62 -2.65 -10.69 4.97
C GLU A 62 -3.09 -9.67 3.91
N ASP A 63 -4.39 -9.36 3.83
CA ASP A 63 -4.93 -8.34 2.91
C ASP A 63 -4.44 -6.93 3.26
N LYS A 64 -4.25 -6.64 4.55
CA LYS A 64 -3.78 -5.31 5.00
C LYS A 64 -2.26 -5.14 4.91
N LEU A 65 -1.50 -6.22 4.89
CA LEU A 65 -0.06 -6.19 4.77
C LEU A 65 0.37 -5.93 3.31
N PRO A 66 1.46 -5.18 3.08
CA PRO A 66 1.97 -4.99 1.74
C PRO A 66 2.54 -6.32 1.20
N SER A 67 2.45 -6.57 -0.10
CA SER A 67 2.88 -7.86 -0.69
C SER A 67 4.35 -8.23 -0.42
N ASN A 68 5.20 -7.24 -0.14
CA ASN A 68 6.61 -7.42 0.25
C ASN A 68 6.83 -7.52 1.77
N TYR A 69 5.79 -7.67 2.59
CA TYR A 69 5.93 -7.68 4.06
C TYR A 69 6.87 -8.78 4.56
N LYS A 70 6.94 -9.94 3.89
CA LYS A 70 7.87 -11.02 4.26
C LYS A 70 9.33 -10.57 4.17
N PHE A 71 9.65 -9.80 3.14
CA PHE A 71 10.96 -9.17 3.01
C PHE A 71 11.18 -8.11 4.09
N LEU A 72 10.16 -7.28 4.37
CA LEU A 72 10.24 -6.27 5.44
C LEU A 72 10.47 -6.93 6.81
N VAL A 73 9.73 -7.98 7.13
CA VAL A 73 9.90 -8.77 8.36
C VAL A 73 11.32 -9.32 8.43
N ARG A 74 11.78 -9.99 7.38
CA ARG A 74 13.14 -10.54 7.33
C ARG A 74 14.18 -9.47 7.61
N ARG A 75 14.08 -8.35 6.90
CA ARG A 75 15.10 -7.31 6.95
C ARG A 75 15.04 -6.44 8.21
N ILE A 76 13.84 -6.13 8.69
CA ILE A 76 13.64 -5.18 9.80
C ILE A 76 13.65 -5.92 11.14
N LEU A 77 13.10 -7.13 11.20
CA LEU A 77 12.95 -7.87 12.45
C LEU A 77 14.08 -8.89 12.66
N GLU A 78 14.72 -9.42 11.60
CA GLU A 78 15.86 -10.33 11.76
C GLU A 78 17.22 -9.59 11.86
N ASP A 79 17.41 -8.41 11.25
CA ASP A 79 18.66 -7.60 11.47
C ASP A 79 18.82 -7.15 12.93
N GLN A 80 17.71 -6.93 13.62
CA GLN A 80 17.70 -6.56 15.05
C GLN A 80 18.06 -7.75 15.96
N GLN A 81 18.26 -8.95 15.41
CA GLN A 81 18.33 -10.20 16.15
C GLN A 81 19.75 -10.72 16.42
N GLN A 82 20.77 -9.86 16.30
CA GLN A 82 22.16 -10.23 16.67
C GLN A 82 22.42 -10.31 18.19
N VAL A 83 21.44 -10.13 19.07
CA VAL A 83 21.61 -10.35 20.52
C VAL A 83 20.50 -11.24 21.08
N GLY A 84 20.78 -12.53 21.17
CA GLY A 84 20.50 -13.30 22.38
C GLY A 84 19.11 -13.88 22.67
N VAL A 85 18.11 -13.86 21.77
CA VAL A 85 16.84 -14.59 22.01
C VAL A 85 16.36 -15.30 20.75
N LYS A 86 16.74 -16.58 20.61
CA LYS A 86 16.16 -17.52 19.64
C LYS A 86 14.80 -18.02 20.14
N ASP A 87 13.83 -17.11 20.30
CA ASP A 87 12.44 -17.52 20.25
C ASP A 87 11.96 -17.31 18.82
N LYS A 88 11.66 -18.44 18.18
CA LYS A 88 11.02 -18.53 16.87
C LYS A 88 9.61 -17.96 17.00
N LEU A 89 9.47 -16.63 17.13
CA LEU A 89 8.18 -15.97 17.24
C LEU A 89 7.44 -16.14 15.91
N ILE A 90 6.49 -17.08 15.91
CA ILE A 90 5.39 -17.11 14.94
C ILE A 90 4.54 -15.88 15.25
N TYR A 91 4.96 -14.71 14.76
CA TYR A 91 4.13 -13.51 14.85
C TYR A 91 2.86 -13.75 14.05
N ARG A 92 1.70 -13.54 14.67
CA ARG A 92 0.44 -13.47 13.91
C ARG A 92 0.52 -12.28 12.96
N LYS A 93 -0.18 -12.31 11.82
CA LYS A 93 -0.07 -11.22 10.83
C LYS A 93 -0.52 -9.87 11.37
N LYS A 94 -1.47 -9.88 12.32
CA LYS A 94 -1.85 -8.69 13.10
C LYS A 94 -0.69 -8.07 13.87
N GLU A 95 0.14 -8.90 14.49
CA GLU A 95 1.30 -8.46 15.27
C GLU A 95 2.41 -7.94 14.35
N ILE A 96 2.64 -8.62 13.22
CA ILE A 96 3.51 -8.14 12.15
C ILE A 96 3.08 -6.75 11.70
N TYR A 97 1.80 -6.58 11.36
CA TYR A 97 1.25 -5.28 10.97
C TYR A 97 1.47 -4.22 12.05
N ALA A 98 1.12 -4.53 13.30
CA ALA A 98 1.27 -3.60 14.42
C ALA A 98 2.75 -3.21 14.65
N ARG A 99 3.69 -4.15 14.48
CA ARG A 99 5.12 -3.89 14.62
C ARG A 99 5.64 -3.04 13.46
N LEU A 100 5.27 -3.37 12.23
CA LEU A 100 5.65 -2.61 11.04
C LEU A 100 5.04 -1.20 11.05
N CYS A 101 3.91 -0.94 11.72
CA CYS A 101 3.36 0.41 11.91
C CYS A 101 4.11 1.30 12.92
N ARG A 102 5.04 0.77 13.69
CA ARG A 102 5.93 1.54 14.57
C ARG A 102 7.22 1.87 13.81
N PRO A 103 7.93 2.98 14.11
CA PRO A 103 9.25 3.23 13.55
C PRO A 103 10.15 2.01 13.78
N ASN A 104 10.73 1.48 12.70
CA ASN A 104 11.68 0.40 12.78
C ASN A 104 12.99 0.82 12.13
N LEU A 105 14.07 0.70 12.91
CA LEU A 105 15.43 0.91 12.48
C LEU A 105 15.92 -0.30 11.70
N PHE A 106 16.60 -0.04 10.58
CA PHE A 106 17.28 -1.05 9.79
C PHE A 106 18.56 -0.43 9.20
N ASP A 107 19.42 -1.24 8.59
CA ASP A 107 20.69 -0.76 8.00
C ASP A 107 21.63 -0.17 9.08
N ALA A 108 21.99 -1.01 10.06
CA ALA A 108 22.81 -0.64 11.22
C ALA A 108 22.30 0.61 12.01
N GLY A 109 20.98 0.86 11.97
CA GLY A 109 20.35 1.98 12.67
C GLY A 109 20.43 3.32 11.93
N THR A 110 20.88 3.33 10.68
CA THR A 110 20.95 4.58 9.88
C THR A 110 19.65 4.95 9.18
N LYS A 111 18.71 4.00 9.04
CA LYS A 111 17.45 4.20 8.32
C LYS A 111 16.25 3.74 9.16
N GLU A 112 15.13 4.43 9.00
CA GLU A 112 13.86 4.08 9.65
C GLU A 112 12.75 3.85 8.63
N ALA A 113 11.90 2.86 8.88
CA ALA A 113 10.70 2.60 8.09
C ALA A 113 9.53 2.15 8.96
N TRP A 114 8.33 2.61 8.61
CA TRP A 114 7.08 2.13 9.18
C TRP A 114 5.92 2.18 8.17
N LEU A 115 4.86 1.43 8.45
CA LEU A 115 3.62 1.43 7.68
C LEU A 115 2.70 2.55 8.18
N ASP A 116 2.05 3.23 7.25
CA ASP A 116 0.90 4.06 7.58
C ASP A 116 -0.21 3.19 8.20
N LYS A 117 -0.72 3.62 9.36
CA LYS A 117 -1.65 2.82 10.18
C LYS A 117 -2.98 2.55 9.50
N ARG A 118 -3.42 3.43 8.60
CA ARG A 118 -4.69 3.31 7.86
C ARG A 118 -4.56 2.51 6.57
N SER A 119 -3.48 2.72 5.82
CA SER A 119 -3.32 2.13 4.49
C SER A 119 -2.46 0.88 4.46
N GLY A 120 -1.68 0.59 5.51
CA GLY A 120 -0.74 -0.53 5.54
C GLY A 120 0.44 -0.38 4.59
N LYS A 121 0.62 0.80 3.98
CA LYS A 121 1.71 1.08 3.04
C LYS A 121 2.94 1.63 3.77
N VAL A 122 4.14 1.18 3.38
CA VAL A 122 5.41 1.81 3.80
C VAL A 122 5.43 3.24 3.25
N PHE A 123 5.67 4.25 4.10
CA PHE A 123 5.72 5.70 3.78
C PHE A 123 5.35 6.08 2.34
N GLY A 124 4.06 6.30 2.11
CA GLY A 124 3.52 6.82 0.87
C GLY A 124 2.74 8.10 1.12
N SER A 125 3.43 9.24 1.23
CA SER A 125 2.74 10.50 0.95
C SER A 125 2.55 10.55 -0.57
N ILE A 126 1.34 10.22 -1.04
CA ILE A 126 0.97 10.45 -2.43
C ILE A 126 0.92 11.96 -2.62
N THR A 127 1.79 12.49 -3.47
CA THR A 127 1.74 13.90 -3.84
C THR A 127 0.76 14.07 -4.98
N TYR A 128 -0.27 14.89 -4.77
CA TYR A 128 -1.23 15.26 -5.81
C TYR A 128 -0.95 16.67 -6.30
N LEU A 129 -0.60 16.78 -7.57
CA LEU A 129 -0.30 18.03 -8.23
C LEU A 129 -1.58 18.61 -8.86
N ARG A 130 -2.08 19.72 -8.30
CA ARG A 130 -3.28 20.39 -8.82
C ARG A 130 -3.03 21.06 -10.17
N GLN A 131 -2.00 21.90 -10.25
CA GLN A 131 -1.66 22.64 -11.47
C GLN A 131 -0.18 23.04 -11.48
N ILE A 132 0.46 22.96 -12.63
CA ILE A 132 1.83 23.41 -12.88
C ILE A 132 2.03 23.74 -14.37
N TRP A 133 3.12 24.44 -14.70
CA TRP A 133 3.58 24.58 -16.08
C TRP A 133 4.67 23.53 -16.38
N TRP A 134 5.72 23.45 -15.58
CA TRP A 134 6.78 22.44 -15.70
C TRP A 134 6.92 21.63 -14.41
N LEU A 135 7.22 20.34 -14.51
CA LEU A 135 7.43 19.49 -13.34
C LEU A 135 8.79 18.81 -13.42
N GLU A 136 9.56 18.88 -12.34
CA GLU A 136 10.70 18.02 -12.08
C GLU A 136 10.55 17.36 -10.71
N ALA A 137 10.51 16.03 -10.67
CA ALA A 137 10.59 15.26 -9.43
C ALA A 137 11.93 14.52 -9.42
N VAL A 138 12.82 14.88 -8.49
CA VAL A 138 14.16 14.31 -8.34
C VAL A 138 14.27 13.54 -7.04
N GLY A 139 14.92 12.39 -7.08
CA GLY A 139 15.31 11.66 -5.89
C GLY A 139 16.74 11.14 -5.98
N LYS A 140 17.34 10.91 -4.82
CA LYS A 140 18.64 10.26 -4.69
C LYS A 140 18.57 9.30 -3.53
N ILE A 141 18.83 8.02 -3.79
CA ILE A 141 18.92 6.98 -2.78
C ILE A 141 20.35 6.46 -2.71
N ARG A 142 20.84 6.17 -1.51
CA ARG A 142 22.10 5.45 -1.27
C ARG A 142 21.79 4.16 -0.53
N PHE A 143 22.19 3.05 -1.10
CA PHE A 143 21.81 1.73 -0.64
C PHE A 143 22.85 0.65 -1.03
N GLU A 144 23.01 -0.36 -0.19
CA GLU A 144 23.84 -1.54 -0.47
C GLU A 144 23.02 -2.59 -1.21
N PHE A 145 23.11 -2.58 -2.54
CA PHE A 145 22.39 -3.54 -3.37
C PHE A 145 23.19 -4.85 -3.46
N ALA A 146 22.48 -5.97 -3.50
CA ALA A 146 23.12 -7.23 -3.88
C ALA A 146 23.58 -7.15 -5.34
N PRO A 147 24.63 -7.88 -5.75
CA PRO A 147 25.03 -7.94 -7.13
C PRO A 147 23.89 -8.45 -8.01
N GLY A 148 23.66 -7.78 -9.14
CA GLY A 148 22.58 -8.13 -10.05
C GLY A 148 22.11 -6.97 -10.91
N LYS A 149 21.17 -7.28 -11.81
CA LYS A 149 20.53 -6.28 -12.68
C LYS A 149 19.23 -5.80 -12.04
N TYR A 150 19.04 -4.49 -12.00
CA TYR A 150 17.87 -3.84 -11.41
C TYR A 150 17.16 -2.96 -12.44
N SER A 151 15.86 -2.77 -12.23
CA SER A 151 15.02 -1.85 -12.98
C SER A 151 14.44 -0.79 -12.05
N LEU A 152 14.38 0.46 -12.53
CA LEU A 152 13.77 1.59 -11.83
C LEU A 152 12.46 1.98 -12.51
N LEU A 153 11.38 2.07 -11.74
CA LEU A 153 10.05 2.44 -12.22
C LEU A 153 9.40 3.51 -11.35
N PHE A 154 8.69 4.45 -11.97
CA PHE A 154 7.85 5.43 -11.30
C PHE A 154 6.40 4.93 -11.30
N LYS A 155 5.75 4.96 -10.14
CA LYS A 155 4.32 4.61 -10.03
C LYS A 155 3.48 5.88 -10.02
N ILE A 156 2.71 6.08 -11.07
CA ILE A 156 1.99 7.32 -11.37
C ILE A 156 0.52 7.02 -11.64
N GLN A 157 -0.37 7.95 -11.28
CA GLN A 157 -1.77 7.94 -11.68
C GLN A 157 -2.15 9.34 -12.15
N LEU A 158 -2.88 9.43 -13.26
CA LEU A 158 -3.60 10.66 -13.61
C LEU A 158 -5.01 10.60 -12.99
N GLY A 159 -5.31 11.60 -12.19
CA GLY A 159 -6.55 11.77 -11.45
C GLY A 159 -6.35 11.70 -9.94
N LYS A 160 -7.29 12.31 -9.21
CA LYS A 160 -7.26 12.37 -7.75
C LYS A 160 -7.80 11.06 -7.17
N PRO A 161 -7.01 10.29 -6.41
CA PRO A 161 -7.49 9.12 -5.71
C PRO A 161 -8.49 9.56 -4.63
N ILE A 162 -9.69 9.00 -4.69
CA ILE A 162 -10.77 9.22 -3.73
C ILE A 162 -11.05 7.89 -3.04
N ARG A 163 -11.24 7.93 -1.73
CA ARG A 163 -11.80 6.81 -0.97
C ARG A 163 -13.18 7.21 -0.47
N LYS A 164 -14.22 6.55 -0.95
CA LYS A 164 -15.60 6.68 -0.45
C LYS A 164 -16.09 5.32 0.02
N CYS A 165 -16.45 5.19 1.30
CA CYS A 165 -16.98 3.96 1.90
C CYS A 165 -16.13 2.69 1.60
N GLY A 166 -14.81 2.77 1.78
CA GLY A 166 -13.89 1.65 1.52
C GLY A 166 -13.61 1.34 0.03
N ARG A 167 -14.37 1.93 -0.90
CA ARG A 167 -14.12 1.80 -2.35
C ARG A 167 -13.09 2.84 -2.81
N LYS A 168 -12.05 2.37 -3.50
CA LYS A 168 -11.07 3.22 -4.19
C LYS A 168 -11.68 3.67 -5.52
N THR A 169 -11.83 4.98 -5.69
CA THR A 169 -12.28 5.61 -6.94
C THR A 169 -11.27 6.69 -7.34
N CYS A 170 -11.42 7.24 -8.55
CA CYS A 170 -10.55 8.30 -9.06
C CYS A 170 -11.41 9.41 -9.68
N SER A 171 -11.15 10.67 -9.33
CA SER A 171 -11.75 11.85 -10.00
C SER A 171 -10.78 12.37 -11.06
N LEU A 172 -11.30 12.65 -12.26
CA LEU A 172 -10.52 13.08 -13.41
C LEU A 172 -10.65 14.58 -13.69
N ASP A 173 -11.42 15.32 -12.89
CA ASP A 173 -11.86 16.69 -13.19
C ASP A 173 -10.71 17.71 -13.37
N GLN A 174 -9.51 17.38 -12.88
CA GLN A 174 -8.33 18.25 -12.94
C GLN A 174 -7.21 17.68 -13.83
N VAL A 175 -7.43 16.56 -14.50
CA VAL A 175 -6.43 15.95 -15.39
C VAL A 175 -6.40 16.69 -16.72
N HIS A 176 -5.24 17.27 -17.06
CA HIS A 176 -5.04 17.95 -18.34
C HIS A 176 -3.53 18.13 -18.62
N GLY A 177 -3.17 18.26 -19.90
CA GLY A 177 -1.86 18.75 -20.36
C GLY A 177 -0.68 17.78 -20.33
N TRP A 178 -0.86 16.54 -19.87
CA TRP A 178 0.21 15.55 -19.76
C TRP A 178 0.48 14.76 -21.06
N ASP A 179 -0.47 14.78 -21.99
CA ASP A 179 -0.47 14.09 -23.28
C ASP A 179 0.21 14.87 -24.41
N ILE A 180 0.51 16.16 -24.21
CA ILE A 180 1.04 17.06 -25.24
C ILE A 180 2.51 16.79 -25.57
N LYS A 181 3.34 16.58 -24.53
CA LYS A 181 4.77 16.29 -24.66
C LYS A 181 5.11 15.04 -23.85
N PRO A 182 6.11 14.25 -24.26
CA PRO A 182 6.52 13.12 -23.46
C PRO A 182 7.14 13.57 -22.14
N VAL A 183 6.86 12.82 -21.08
CA VAL A 183 7.57 12.91 -19.81
C VAL A 183 8.86 12.13 -19.93
N ARG A 184 9.97 12.74 -19.51
CA ARG A 184 11.28 12.13 -19.46
C ARG A 184 11.54 11.53 -18.09
N PHE A 185 11.91 10.26 -18.06
CA PHE A 185 12.37 9.56 -16.88
C PHE A 185 13.87 9.28 -17.03
N GLN A 186 14.64 9.50 -15.98
CA GLN A 186 16.09 9.30 -16.01
C GLN A 186 16.56 8.64 -14.72
N LEU A 187 17.66 7.90 -14.84
CA LEU A 187 18.46 7.48 -13.70
C LEU A 187 19.95 7.62 -13.99
N SER A 188 20.72 7.84 -12.93
CA SER A 188 22.17 7.75 -12.94
C SER A 188 22.69 7.11 -11.66
N THR A 189 23.79 6.38 -11.75
CA THR A 189 24.40 5.65 -10.64
C THR A 189 25.79 6.19 -10.29
N SER A 190 26.30 5.80 -9.13
CA SER A 190 27.61 6.24 -8.62
C SER A 190 28.81 5.83 -9.46
N ASP A 191 28.69 4.72 -10.18
CA ASP A 191 29.68 4.14 -11.09
C ASP A 191 29.53 4.66 -12.53
N GLY A 192 28.67 5.66 -12.76
CA GLY A 192 28.56 6.37 -14.03
C GLY A 192 27.56 5.77 -15.04
N GLN A 193 26.81 4.72 -14.68
CA GLN A 193 25.74 4.24 -15.55
C GLN A 193 24.62 5.29 -15.62
N CYS A 194 23.99 5.39 -16.78
CA CYS A 194 22.84 6.25 -17.00
C CYS A 194 21.83 5.57 -17.93
N ALA A 195 20.55 5.85 -17.68
CA ALA A 195 19.46 5.43 -18.56
C ALA A 195 18.39 6.51 -18.60
N MET A 196 17.70 6.60 -19.74
CA MET A 196 16.66 7.58 -19.98
C MET A 196 15.56 6.96 -20.85
N SER A 197 14.31 7.28 -20.50
CA SER A 197 13.13 6.93 -21.29
C SER A 197 12.19 8.12 -21.39
N GLU A 198 11.43 8.17 -22.48
CA GLU A 198 10.40 9.18 -22.71
C GLU A 198 9.07 8.50 -23.00
N ARG A 199 8.00 8.96 -22.35
CA ARG A 199 6.65 8.39 -22.50
C ARG A 199 5.59 9.45 -22.26
N HIS A 200 4.53 9.43 -23.06
CA HIS A 200 3.34 10.25 -22.83
C HIS A 200 2.53 9.69 -21.66
N LEU A 201 1.94 10.56 -20.83
CA LEU A 201 0.99 10.12 -19.81
C LEU A 201 -0.42 10.37 -20.33
N ASP A 202 -1.01 9.33 -20.90
CA ASP A 202 -2.32 9.29 -21.55
C ASP A 202 -3.36 8.49 -20.74
N GLU A 203 -2.90 7.46 -20.03
CA GLU A 203 -3.77 6.63 -19.19
C GLU A 203 -4.24 7.34 -17.90
N SER A 204 -5.56 7.50 -17.78
CA SER A 204 -6.21 8.15 -16.64
C SER A 204 -6.98 7.16 -15.75
N GLY A 205 -7.06 7.45 -14.45
CA GLY A 205 -7.87 6.69 -13.51
C GLY A 205 -7.22 5.42 -12.94
N ARG A 206 -6.08 4.97 -13.48
CA ARG A 206 -5.35 3.78 -13.02
C ARG A 206 -3.91 4.11 -12.60
N TRP A 207 -3.31 3.24 -11.80
CA TRP A 207 -1.91 3.35 -11.40
C TRP A 207 -1.02 2.65 -12.43
N VAL A 208 -0.21 3.41 -13.14
CA VAL A 208 0.68 2.88 -14.18
C VAL A 208 2.13 2.95 -13.69
N TYR A 209 2.92 1.93 -14.03
CA TYR A 209 4.34 1.89 -13.76
C TYR A 209 5.13 2.31 -15.00
N HIS A 210 5.79 3.45 -14.92
CA HIS A 210 6.62 4.00 -15.97
C HIS A 210 8.09 3.61 -15.74
N HIS A 211 8.65 2.81 -16.64
CA HIS A 211 10.05 2.37 -16.56
C HIS A 211 10.99 3.51 -16.94
N ALA A 212 11.94 3.83 -16.06
CA ALA A 212 12.95 4.86 -16.28
C ALA A 212 14.22 4.30 -16.92
N GLY A 213 14.59 3.06 -16.56
CA GLY A 213 15.83 2.45 -17.00
C GLY A 213 16.24 1.25 -16.17
N ASP A 214 17.28 0.57 -16.63
CA ASP A 214 17.92 -0.53 -15.91
C ASP A 214 19.34 -0.13 -15.52
N PHE A 215 19.86 -0.70 -14.43
CA PHE A 215 21.25 -0.55 -14.00
C PHE A 215 21.78 -1.86 -13.41
N VAL A 216 23.09 -2.04 -13.41
CA VAL A 216 23.76 -3.23 -12.89
C VAL A 216 24.52 -2.89 -11.62
N VAL A 217 24.52 -3.79 -10.65
CA VAL A 217 25.33 -3.71 -9.44
C VAL A 217 26.34 -4.87 -9.51
N GLU A 218 27.62 -4.54 -9.60
CA GLU A 218 28.68 -5.56 -9.72
C GLU A 218 29.22 -6.00 -8.35
N ASN A 219 29.47 -5.03 -7.46
CA ASN A 219 30.15 -5.28 -6.18
C ASN A 219 29.18 -5.20 -5.00
N GLN A 220 29.19 -6.25 -4.17
CA GLN A 220 28.28 -6.40 -3.02
C GLN A 220 28.59 -5.45 -1.85
N ASN A 221 29.82 -4.92 -1.77
CA ASN A 221 30.33 -4.26 -0.56
C ASN A 221 30.55 -2.74 -0.71
N SER A 222 30.12 -2.13 -1.82
CA SER A 222 30.15 -0.67 -1.96
C SER A 222 28.74 -0.12 -2.10
N PRO A 223 28.30 0.79 -1.20
CA PRO A 223 26.99 1.41 -1.30
C PRO A 223 26.88 2.19 -2.61
N VAL A 224 25.94 1.80 -3.46
CA VAL A 224 25.64 2.47 -4.71
C VAL A 224 24.64 3.58 -4.42
N TRP A 225 24.90 4.78 -4.91
CA TRP A 225 23.86 5.79 -4.97
C TRP A 225 23.21 5.77 -6.35
N VAL A 226 21.88 5.89 -6.37
CA VAL A 226 21.07 5.99 -7.59
C VAL A 226 20.32 7.32 -7.50
N LYS A 227 20.59 8.21 -8.45
CA LYS A 227 19.80 9.42 -8.68
C LYS A 227 18.79 9.12 -9.76
N PHE A 228 17.58 9.63 -9.60
CA PHE A 228 16.52 9.48 -10.58
C PHE A 228 15.72 10.77 -10.70
N SER A 229 15.14 10.99 -11.88
CA SER A 229 14.27 12.12 -12.12
C SER A 229 13.12 11.78 -13.06
N MET A 230 12.00 12.46 -12.84
CA MET A 230 10.88 12.58 -13.77
C MET A 230 10.75 14.05 -14.13
N LEU A 231 10.84 14.37 -15.42
CA LEU A 231 10.87 15.74 -15.92
C LEU A 231 9.91 15.90 -17.10
N GLN A 232 9.12 16.95 -17.06
CA GLN A 232 8.42 17.44 -18.25
C GLN A 232 8.39 18.96 -18.25
N ILE A 233 9.20 19.54 -19.11
CA ILE A 233 9.24 20.97 -19.34
C ILE A 233 8.25 21.28 -20.45
N ASP A 234 7.13 21.88 -20.08
CA ASP A 234 6.26 22.50 -21.08
C ASP A 234 5.72 23.81 -20.56
N CYS A 235 6.13 24.91 -21.17
CA CYS A 235 5.64 26.23 -20.81
C CYS A 235 4.52 26.69 -21.75
N THR A 236 4.03 25.84 -22.66
CA THR A 236 2.95 26.25 -23.57
C THR A 236 1.59 26.09 -22.92
N HIS A 237 1.35 25.03 -22.15
CA HIS A 237 0.04 24.71 -21.58
C HIS A 237 0.17 24.32 -20.10
N THR A 238 -0.87 24.59 -19.30
CA THR A 238 -0.90 24.13 -17.91
C THR A 238 -1.13 22.62 -17.86
N LYS A 239 -0.60 21.99 -16.81
CA LYS A 239 -0.78 20.57 -16.53
C LYS A 239 -1.34 20.38 -15.12
N GLY A 240 -2.20 19.40 -14.93
CA GLY A 240 -2.80 19.14 -13.62
C GLY A 240 -3.25 17.72 -13.45
N GLY A 241 -3.59 17.35 -12.21
CA GLY A 241 -4.17 16.05 -11.91
C GLY A 241 -3.17 14.88 -11.83
N LEU A 242 -1.87 15.13 -11.64
CA LEU A 242 -0.87 14.07 -11.50
C LEU A 242 -0.76 13.61 -10.04
N CYS A 243 -0.81 12.30 -9.83
CA CYS A 243 -0.46 11.63 -8.60
C CYS A 243 0.84 10.83 -8.77
N LEU A 244 1.82 11.09 -7.90
CA LEU A 244 3.04 10.28 -7.77
C LEU A 244 2.98 9.52 -6.43
N ASP A 245 3.01 8.18 -6.47
CA ASP A 245 3.00 7.31 -5.27
C ASP A 245 4.44 7.05 -4.80
N CYS A 246 5.24 6.40 -5.66
CA CYS A 246 6.59 6.00 -5.30
C CYS A 246 7.49 5.73 -6.52
N VAL A 247 8.79 5.55 -6.22
CA VAL A 247 9.77 4.97 -7.13
C VAL A 247 10.13 3.57 -6.64
N ILE A 248 10.08 2.60 -7.54
CA ILE A 248 10.39 1.20 -7.27
C ILE A 248 11.71 0.86 -7.93
N ILE A 249 12.62 0.31 -7.13
CA ILE A 249 13.81 -0.37 -7.62
C ILE A 249 13.61 -1.86 -7.32
N CYS A 250 13.60 -2.68 -8.36
CA CYS A 250 13.41 -4.12 -8.23
C CYS A 250 14.42 -4.89 -9.09
N PRO A 251 14.77 -6.14 -8.74
CA PRO A 251 15.56 -6.99 -9.61
C PRO A 251 14.87 -7.15 -10.97
N PHE A 252 15.66 -7.18 -12.03
CA PHE A 252 15.19 -7.18 -13.42
C PHE A 252 14.20 -8.32 -13.70
N GLU A 253 14.37 -9.48 -13.07
CA GLU A 253 13.48 -10.64 -13.24
C GLU A 253 12.06 -10.36 -12.73
N TYR A 254 11.91 -9.48 -11.74
CA TYR A 254 10.62 -9.12 -11.17
C TYR A 254 9.92 -7.97 -11.89
N ARG A 255 10.57 -7.32 -12.87
CA ARG A 255 9.98 -6.20 -13.64
C ARG A 255 8.64 -6.57 -14.26
N GLY A 256 8.47 -7.81 -14.72
CA GLY A 256 7.23 -8.29 -15.34
C GLY A 256 5.99 -8.17 -14.45
N LYS A 257 6.15 -8.19 -13.13
CA LYS A 257 5.04 -8.02 -12.16
C LYS A 257 4.45 -6.62 -12.15
N TYR A 258 5.14 -5.64 -12.72
CA TYR A 258 4.74 -4.24 -12.75
C TYR A 258 4.19 -3.81 -14.11
N LYS A 259 3.91 -4.75 -15.03
CA LYS A 259 3.34 -4.46 -16.36
C LYS A 259 1.82 -4.28 -16.38
N TYR A 260 1.11 -4.81 -15.38
CA TYR A 260 -0.34 -4.74 -15.28
C TYR A 260 -0.70 -4.42 -13.82
N SER A 261 -1.43 -3.33 -13.61
CA SER A 261 -2.00 -2.99 -12.30
C SER A 261 -3.45 -3.48 -12.24
N ASP A 262 -3.73 -4.38 -11.30
CA ASP A 262 -5.09 -4.63 -10.78
C ASP A 262 -5.53 -3.48 -9.83
#